data_AF-A0A947U972-F1
#
_entry.id   AF-A0A947U972-F1
#
_cell.length_a   1.000
_cell.length_b   1.000
_cell.length_c   1.000
_cell.angle_alpha   90.00
_cell.angle_beta   90.00
_cell.angle_gamma   90.00
#
_symmetry.space_group_name_H-M   'P 1'
#
loop_
_entity.id
_entity.type
_entity.pdbx_description
1 polymer ?
#
loop_
_entity_poly.entity_id
_entity_poly.type
_entity_poly.pdbx_seq_one_letter_code
_entity_poly.pdbx_strand_id
1 'polypeptide(L)'
;MSMERLSQQVDAYVTWKRELMREITRYRSWLVTNRLNSEAVEAKLERALKLLRTDHITLAFVGEFSRGKTELINSLFFSSYGQRMLPS
;
A
#
# COMPACT_ATOMS: atom_id res chain seq x y z
N MET A 1 13.15 -5.25 17.15
CA MET A 1 12.24 -4.28 17.79
C MET A 1 11.77 -3.13 16.87
N SER A 2 12.59 -2.14 16.45
CA SER A 2 12.09 -1.05 15.59
C SER A 2 11.80 -1.47 14.13
N MET A 3 12.64 -2.35 13.57
CA MET A 3 12.52 -2.84 12.19
C MET A 3 11.27 -3.71 11.98
N GLU A 4 10.99 -4.61 12.93
CA GLU A 4 9.79 -5.46 12.92
C GLU A 4 8.51 -4.61 13.00
N ARG A 5 8.54 -3.51 13.77
CA ARG A 5 7.40 -2.59 13.88
C ARG A 5 7.09 -1.91 12.54
N LEU A 6 8.10 -1.51 11.76
CA LEU A 6 7.88 -0.92 10.43
C LEU A 6 7.26 -1.95 9.47
N SER A 7 7.79 -3.18 9.43
CA SER A 7 7.21 -4.25 8.61
C SER A 7 5.76 -4.50 8.99
N GLN A 8 5.47 -4.66 10.29
CA GLN A 8 4.11 -4.86 10.79
C GLN A 8 3.16 -3.72 10.40
N GLN A 9 3.63 -2.47 10.43
CA GLN A 9 2.83 -1.31 10.04
C GLN A 9 2.55 -1.30 8.52
N VAL A 10 3.54 -1.65 7.69
CA VAL A 10 3.36 -1.78 6.24
C VAL A 10 2.38 -2.92 5.91
N ASP A 11 2.54 -4.07 6.56
CA ASP A 11 1.67 -5.24 6.37
C ASP A 11 0.23 -4.94 6.81
N ALA A 12 0.06 -4.27 7.95
CA ALA A 12 -1.24 -3.83 8.44
C ALA A 12 -1.90 -2.85 7.46
N TYR A 13 -1.15 -1.89 6.91
CA TYR A 13 -1.65 -0.97 5.90
C TYR A 13 -2.10 -1.69 4.63
N VAL A 14 -1.28 -2.60 4.10
CA VAL A 14 -1.61 -3.39 2.90
C VAL A 14 -2.86 -4.24 3.14
N THR A 15 -2.98 -4.84 4.33
CA THR A 15 -4.15 -5.65 4.72
C THR A 15 -5.41 -4.80 4.79
N TRP A 16 -5.36 -3.69 5.54
CA TRP A 16 -6.46 -2.73 5.65
C TRP A 16 -6.94 -2.24 4.28
N LYS A 17 -6.01 -1.88 3.40
CA LYS A 17 -6.30 -1.40 2.05
C LYS A 17 -7.03 -2.47 1.21
N ARG A 18 -6.58 -3.73 1.28
CA ARG A 18 -7.25 -4.85 0.61
C ARG A 18 -8.66 -5.08 1.13
N GLU A 19 -8.85 -4.98 2.44
CA GLU A 19 -10.17 -5.09 3.07
C GLU A 19 -11.10 -3.95 2.64
N LEU A 20 -10.61 -2.71 2.64
CA LEU A 20 -11.39 -1.55 2.21
C LEU A 20 -11.86 -1.68 0.75
N MET A 21 -10.98 -2.11 -0.17
CA MET A 21 -11.37 -2.36 -1.56
C MET A 21 -12.45 -3.46 -1.66
N ARG A 22 -12.34 -4.51 -0.84
CA ARG A 22 -13.30 -5.60 -0.80
C ARG A 22 -14.67 -5.10 -0.33
N GLU A 23 -14.71 -4.30 0.73
CA GLU A 23 -15.96 -3.75 1.27
C GLU A 23 -16.60 -2.74 0.30
N ILE A 24 -15.82 -1.89 -0.37
CA ILE A 24 -16.34 -1.01 -1.43
C ILE A 24 -16.96 -1.83 -2.58
N THR A 25 -16.31 -2.93 -2.98
CA THR A 25 -16.82 -3.81 -4.05
C THR A 25 -18.10 -4.54 -3.63
N ARG A 26 -18.17 -5.00 -2.37
CA ARG A 26 -19.38 -5.59 -1.80
C ARG A 26 -20.53 -4.59 -1.75
N TYR A 27 -20.25 -3.37 -1.30
CA TYR A 27 -21.25 -2.30 -1.25
C TYR A 27 -21.77 -1.93 -2.64
N ARG A 28 -20.89 -1.81 -3.63
CA ARG A 28 -21.27 -1.61 -5.05
C ARG A 28 -22.22 -2.71 -5.52
N SER A 29 -21.87 -3.97 -5.26
CA SER A 29 -22.68 -5.13 -5.65
C SER A 29 -24.06 -5.09 -4.98
N TRP A 30 -24.10 -4.78 -3.68
CA TRP A 30 -25.34 -4.66 -2.93
C TRP A 30 -26.25 -3.55 -3.46
N LEU A 31 -25.70 -2.39 -3.84
CA LEU A 31 -26.47 -1.29 -4.44
C LEU A 31 -27.12 -1.72 -5.76
N VAL A 32 -26.38 -2.44 -6.61
CA VAL A 32 -26.89 -2.97 -7.88
C VAL A 32 -28.01 -3.98 -7.64
N THR A 33 -27.82 -4.93 -6.71
CA THR A 33 -28.84 -5.93 -6.36
C THR A 33 -30.14 -5.28 -5.88
N ASN A 34 -30.04 -4.20 -5.11
CA ASN A 34 -31.21 -3.50 -4.56
C ASN A 34 -31.75 -2.39 -5.49
N ARG A 35 -31.18 -2.20 -6.69
CA ARG A 35 -31.54 -1.14 -7.63
C ARG A 35 -31.43 0.28 -7.02
N LEU A 36 -30.47 0.45 -6.12
CA LEU A 36 -30.15 1.72 -5.45
C LEU A 36 -28.92 2.41 -6.05
N ASN A 37 -28.35 1.84 -7.12
CA ASN A 37 -27.23 2.44 -7.82
C ASN A 37 -27.70 3.62 -8.69
N SER A 38 -26.87 4.65 -8.77
CA SER A 38 -26.98 5.73 -9.74
C SER A 38 -25.64 5.96 -10.41
N GLU A 39 -25.63 6.59 -11.57
CA GLU A 39 -24.39 6.88 -12.30
C GLU A 39 -23.39 7.69 -11.45
N ALA A 40 -23.91 8.67 -10.68
CA ALA A 40 -23.09 9.47 -9.77
C ALA A 40 -22.44 8.64 -8.65
N VAL A 41 -23.19 7.68 -8.08
CA VAL A 41 -22.67 6.78 -7.04
C VAL A 41 -21.64 5.83 -7.63
N GLU A 42 -21.92 5.27 -8.80
CA GLU A 42 -21.02 4.36 -9.50
C GLU A 42 -19.67 5.03 -9.82
N ALA A 43 -19.73 6.25 -10.38
CA ALA A 43 -18.53 7.03 -10.69
C ALA A 43 -17.70 7.34 -9.42
N LYS A 44 -18.37 7.60 -8.28
CA LYS A 44 -17.69 7.84 -7.01
C LYS A 44 -17.01 6.58 -6.47
N LEU A 45 -17.67 5.42 -6.53
CA LEU A 45 -17.11 4.15 -6.09
C LEU A 45 -15.94 3.71 -6.98
N GLU A 46 -16.07 3.86 -8.30
CA GLU A 46 -14.98 3.55 -9.23
C GLU A 46 -13.77 4.46 -8.99
N ARG A 47 -14.00 5.76 -8.76
CA ARG A 47 -12.91 6.69 -8.40
C ARG A 47 -12.24 6.28 -7.09
N ALA A 48 -12.99 5.89 -6.07
CA ALA A 48 -12.43 5.43 -4.80
C ALA A 48 -11.57 4.17 -4.99
N LEU A 49 -12.06 3.17 -5.76
CA LEU A 49 -11.30 1.98 -6.09
C LEU A 49 -10.03 2.31 -6.89
N LYS A 50 -10.11 3.25 -7.84
CA LYS A 50 -8.94 3.70 -8.62
C LYS A 50 -7.89 4.33 -7.71
N LEU A 51 -8.28 5.24 -6.82
CA LEU A 51 -7.37 5.87 -5.85
C LEU A 51 -6.68 4.83 -4.97
N LEU A 52 -7.43 3.87 -4.44
CA LEU A 52 -6.85 2.77 -3.66
C LEU A 52 -5.89 1.95 -4.50
N ARG A 53 -6.20 1.59 -5.76
CA ARG A 53 -5.28 0.82 -6.60
C ARG A 53 -3.97 1.55 -6.91
N THR A 54 -4.00 2.86 -7.09
CA THR A 54 -2.83 3.68 -7.45
C THR A 54 -2.01 4.16 -6.26
N ASP A 55 -2.57 4.04 -5.05
CA ASP A 55 -1.92 4.46 -3.84
C ASP A 55 -0.68 3.60 -3.52
N HIS A 56 0.39 4.22 -3.06
CA HIS A 56 1.69 3.61 -2.77
C HIS A 56 2.26 4.19 -1.46
N ILE A 57 2.98 3.37 -0.71
CA ILE A 57 3.70 3.85 0.48
C ILE A 57 5.04 4.42 0.01
N THR A 58 5.24 5.71 0.26
CA THR A 58 6.54 6.38 0.05
C THR A 58 7.32 6.40 1.35
N LEU A 59 8.51 5.78 1.35
CA LEU A 59 9.43 5.78 2.49
C LEU A 59 10.60 6.71 2.21
N ALA A 60 10.77 7.72 3.05
CA ALA A 60 11.89 8.66 2.98
C ALA A 60 12.97 8.26 4.00
N PHE A 61 14.18 7.98 3.51
CA PHE A 61 15.34 7.67 4.35
C PHE A 61 16.19 8.93 4.55
N VAL A 62 16.21 9.46 5.77
CA VAL A 62 16.96 10.68 6.11
C VAL A 62 18.11 10.35 7.05
N GLY A 63 19.28 10.91 6.79
CA GLY A 63 20.48 10.75 7.62
C GLY A 63 21.72 11.39 6.99
N GLU A 64 22.79 11.54 7.75
CA GLU A 64 24.04 12.16 7.29
C GLU A 64 24.69 11.45 6.09
N PHE A 65 25.42 12.20 5.26
CA PHE A 65 26.09 11.67 4.06
C PHE A 65 26.99 10.46 4.41
N SER A 66 26.97 9.44 3.53
CA SER A 66 27.77 8.21 3.65
C SER A 66 27.56 7.33 4.89
N ARG A 67 26.49 7.53 5.68
CA ARG A 67 26.16 6.65 6.82
C ARG A 67 25.27 5.44 6.45
N GLY A 68 25.59 4.73 5.37
CA GLY A 68 24.98 3.41 5.08
C GLY A 68 23.47 3.40 4.83
N LYS A 69 22.88 4.51 4.35
CA LYS A 69 21.44 4.55 3.99
C LYS A 69 21.10 3.53 2.90
N THR A 70 21.96 3.39 1.89
CA THR A 70 21.81 2.40 0.82
C THR A 70 21.89 0.97 1.36
N GLU A 71 22.82 0.70 2.28
CA GLU A 71 22.90 -0.57 3.03
C GLU A 71 21.63 -0.86 3.83
N LEU A 72 21.05 0.14 4.49
CA LEU A 72 19.81 -0.02 5.24
C LEU A 72 18.64 -0.38 4.30
N ILE A 73 18.51 0.30 3.15
CA ILE A 73 17.49 -0.03 2.14
C ILE A 73 17.70 -1.45 1.61
N ASN A 74 18.94 -1.82 1.28
CA ASN A 74 19.27 -3.17 0.80
C ASN A 74 18.92 -4.25 1.83
N SER A 75 19.21 -4.01 3.11
CA SER A 75 18.90 -4.93 4.20
C SER A 75 17.40 -5.02 4.50
N LEU A 76 16.67 -3.91 4.33
CA LEU A 76 15.23 -3.82 4.57
C LEU A 76 14.39 -4.52 3.51
N PHE A 77 14.70 -4.31 2.21
CA PHE A 77 13.85 -4.79 1.12
C PHE A 77 14.43 -5.96 0.33
N PHE A 78 15.75 -6.16 0.37
CA PHE A 78 16.45 -7.10 -0.51
C PHE A 78 17.29 -8.13 0.27
N SER A 79 17.13 -8.24 1.59
CA SER A 79 17.90 -9.19 2.42
C SER A 79 17.72 -10.65 2.00
N SER A 80 16.57 -11.01 1.45
CA SER A 80 16.26 -12.35 0.92
C SER A 80 16.79 -12.61 -0.50
N TYR A 81 17.21 -11.57 -1.23
CA TYR A 81 17.74 -11.72 -2.59
C TYR A 81 19.23 -12.07 -2.62
N GLY A 82 19.92 -12.01 -1.48
CA GLY A 82 21.34 -12.40 -1.36
C GLY A 82 22.33 -11.54 -2.15
N GLN A 83 21.86 -10.52 -2.87
CA GLN A 83 22.66 -9.67 -3.76
C GLN A 83 22.20 -8.21 -3.63
N ARG A 84 23.15 -7.26 -3.68
CA ARG A 84 22.84 -5.81 -3.63
C ARG A 84 22.07 -5.41 -4.89
N MET A 85 20.84 -4.91 -4.72
CA MET A 85 19.96 -4.51 -5.83
C MET A 85 20.06 -3.02 -6.18
N LEU A 86 20.42 -2.17 -5.21
CA LEU A 86 20.66 -0.74 -5.44
C LEU A 86 22.17 -0.45 -5.50
N PRO A 87 22.65 0.26 -6.56
CA PRO A 87 24.02 0.76 -6.61
C PRO A 87 24.23 1.87 -5.57
N SER A 88 25.46 1.95 -5.03
CA SER A 88 25.89 2.96 -4.05
C SER A 88 26.03 4.35 -4.64
#